data_AF-A0A9W8D639-F1
#
_entry.id   AF-A0A9W8D639-F1
#
_cell.length_a   1.000
_cell.length_b   1.000
_cell.length_c   1.000
_cell.angle_alpha   90.00
_cell.angle_beta   90.00
_cell.angle_gamma   90.00
#
_symmetry.space_group_name_H-M   'P 1'
#
loop_
_entity.id
_entity.type
_entity.pdbx_description
1 polymer ?
#
loop_
_entity_poly.entity_id
_entity_poly.type
_entity_poly.pdbx_seq_one_letter_code
_entity_poly.pdbx_strand_id
1 'polypeptide(L)'
;MNPLLDKLDETVDAALQTLFPPTDTTLAKDAQQRAHDFASHVSTVHAQFAELKSTLDEHPRTCTRRAILEKEITVLRQDIKLKNESLEKYRKLLTDYSEKLKQLEKQNRINIENIQ
;
A
#
# COMPACT_ATOMS: atom_id res chain seq x y z
N MET A 1 13.90 10.14 -15.53
CA MET A 1 13.21 9.24 -14.58
C MET A 1 12.52 10.09 -13.51
N ASN A 2 11.35 9.68 -13.03
CA ASN A 2 10.53 10.50 -12.12
C ASN A 2 10.95 10.19 -10.68
N PRO A 3 11.47 11.16 -9.90
CA PRO A 3 12.06 10.91 -8.57
C PRO A 3 11.06 10.40 -7.51
N LEU A 4 9.77 10.45 -7.81
CA LEU A 4 8.70 9.86 -7.01
C LEU A 4 8.60 8.33 -7.16
N LEU A 5 9.09 7.77 -8.28
CA LEU A 5 9.04 6.32 -8.54
C LEU A 5 10.18 5.60 -7.83
N ASP A 6 11.38 6.21 -7.78
CA ASP A 6 12.57 5.60 -7.16
C ASP A 6 12.43 5.42 -5.64
N LYS A 7 11.53 6.19 -5.00
CA LYS A 7 11.30 6.15 -3.55
C LYS A 7 10.06 5.36 -3.15
N LEU A 8 9.29 4.84 -4.10
CA LEU A 8 7.99 4.25 -3.80
C LEU A 8 8.14 2.94 -3.02
N ASP A 9 9.10 2.09 -3.40
CA ASP A 9 9.37 0.82 -2.72
C ASP A 9 9.84 1.06 -1.27
N GLU A 10 10.77 2.00 -1.05
CA GLU A 10 11.20 2.41 0.30
C GLU A 10 10.04 2.98 1.13
N THR A 11 9.15 3.74 0.50
CA THR A 11 7.99 4.35 1.19
C THR A 11 6.94 3.30 1.56
N VAL A 12 6.74 2.29 0.71
CA VAL A 12 5.83 1.17 0.95
C VAL A 12 6.37 0.30 2.08
N ASP A 13 7.65 -0.08 2.04
CA ASP A 13 8.29 -0.87 3.10
C ASP A 13 8.28 -0.15 4.44
N ALA A 14 8.60 1.15 4.47
CA ALA A 14 8.55 1.96 5.68
C ALA A 14 7.12 2.04 6.25
N ALA A 15 6.11 2.23 5.39
CA ALA A 15 4.72 2.27 5.82
C ALA A 15 4.25 0.92 6.38
N LEU A 16 4.69 -0.20 5.81
CA LEU A 16 4.32 -1.53 6.27
C LEU A 16 4.96 -1.88 7.61
N GLN A 17 6.23 -1.53 7.82
CA GLN A 17 6.90 -1.71 9.11
C GLN A 17 6.25 -0.87 10.21
N THR A 18 5.74 0.32 9.88
CA THR A 18 5.07 1.21 10.84
C THR A 18 3.66 0.73 11.19
N LEU A 19 2.93 0.18 10.20
CA LEU A 19 1.56 -0.30 10.39
C LEU A 19 1.50 -1.72 10.98
N PHE A 20 2.53 -2.54 10.74
CA PHE A 20 2.62 -3.93 11.19
C PHE A 20 3.98 -4.23 11.84
N PRO A 21 4.23 -3.72 13.06
CA PRO A 21 5.45 -4.02 13.78
C PRO A 21 5.57 -5.53 14.10
N PRO A 22 6.80 -6.07 14.13
CA PRO A 22 7.04 -7.47 14.44
C PRO A 22 6.43 -7.84 15.79
N THR A 23 5.54 -8.83 15.76
CA THR A 23 4.72 -9.26 16.90
C THR A 23 4.59 -10.78 16.92
N ASP A 24 4.64 -11.37 18.12
CA ASP A 24 4.68 -12.83 18.30
C ASP A 24 3.32 -13.52 18.25
N THR A 25 2.22 -12.77 18.16
CA THR A 25 0.86 -13.31 18.11
C THR A 25 0.50 -13.77 16.70
N THR A 26 -0.12 -14.95 16.59
CA THR A 26 -0.49 -15.61 15.32
C THR A 26 -1.35 -14.72 14.40
N LEU A 27 -2.29 -13.96 14.96
CA LEU A 27 -3.12 -13.00 14.22
C LEU A 27 -2.31 -11.83 13.61
N ALA A 28 -1.25 -11.39 14.28
CA ALA A 28 -0.39 -10.31 13.80
C ALA A 28 0.59 -10.80 12.73
N LYS A 29 1.06 -12.05 12.82
CA LYS A 29 1.82 -12.72 11.74
C LYS A 29 1.02 -12.84 10.45
N ASP A 30 -0.26 -13.16 10.56
CA ASP A 30 -1.18 -13.27 9.42
C ASP A 30 -1.46 -11.92 8.74
N ALA A 31 -1.50 -10.84 9.54
CA ALA A 31 -1.61 -9.48 9.04
C ALA A 31 -0.30 -8.99 8.41
N GLN A 32 0.85 -9.32 9.01
CA GLN A 32 2.18 -9.04 8.45
C GLN A 32 2.42 -9.75 7.12
N GLN A 33 2.04 -11.03 7.01
CA GLN A 33 2.17 -11.77 5.76
C GLN A 33 1.35 -11.12 4.65
N ARG A 34 0.08 -10.78 4.94
CA ARG A 34 -0.79 -10.07 3.98
C ARG A 34 -0.24 -8.69 3.59
N ALA A 35 0.36 -7.99 4.53
CA ALA A 35 1.00 -6.70 4.30
C ALA A 35 2.24 -6.85 3.39
N HIS A 36 3.04 -7.90 3.61
CA HIS A 36 4.21 -8.21 2.80
C HIS A 36 3.82 -8.67 1.38
N ASP A 37 2.80 -9.52 1.25
CA ASP A 37 2.27 -9.98 -0.03
C ASP A 37 1.74 -8.79 -0.84
N PHE A 38 1.09 -7.84 -0.17
CA PHE A 38 0.62 -6.59 -0.77
C PHE A 38 1.78 -5.72 -1.27
N ALA A 39 2.85 -5.56 -0.47
CA ALA A 39 4.07 -4.85 -0.85
C ALA A 39 4.67 -5.43 -2.13
N SER A 40 4.87 -6.75 -2.14
CA SER A 40 5.45 -7.47 -3.27
C SER A 40 4.61 -7.31 -4.54
N HIS A 41 3.28 -7.28 -4.40
CA HIS A 41 2.37 -7.04 -5.52
C HIS A 41 2.51 -5.62 -6.06
N VAL A 42 2.60 -4.61 -5.18
CA VAL A 42 2.78 -3.21 -5.58
C VAL A 42 4.10 -3.01 -6.33
N SER A 43 5.20 -3.55 -5.81
CA SER A 43 6.51 -3.46 -6.47
C SER A 43 6.53 -4.17 -7.82
N THR A 44 5.85 -5.32 -7.95
CA THR A 44 5.76 -6.05 -9.22
C THR A 44 4.98 -5.27 -10.27
N VAL A 45 3.81 -4.72 -9.90
CA VAL A 45 3.00 -3.88 -10.80
C VAL A 45 3.77 -2.61 -11.19
N HIS A 46 4.56 -2.07 -10.27
CA HIS A 46 5.40 -0.91 -10.52
C HIS A 46 6.51 -1.20 -11.53
N ALA A 47 7.21 -2.34 -11.39
CA ALA A 47 8.23 -2.78 -12.34
C ALA A 47 7.64 -2.96 -13.76
N GLN A 48 6.47 -3.61 -13.86
CA GLN A 48 5.76 -3.78 -15.13
C GLN A 48 5.37 -2.44 -15.75
N PHE A 49 4.92 -1.47 -14.95
CA PHE A 49 4.58 -0.13 -15.44
C PHE A 49 5.81 0.63 -15.97
N ALA A 50 6.94 0.53 -15.26
CA ALA A 50 8.19 1.14 -15.69
C ALA A 50 8.69 0.55 -17.02
N GLU A 51 8.61 -0.77 -17.18
CA GLU A 51 8.97 -1.48 -18.41
C GLU A 51 8.07 -1.09 -19.59
N LEU A 52 6.75 -1.05 -19.39
CA LEU A 52 5.79 -0.61 -20.42
C LEU A 52 6.05 0.83 -20.86
N LYS A 53 6.37 1.70 -19.90
CA LYS A 53 6.65 3.11 -20.20
C LYS A 53 7.95 3.27 -20.98
N SER A 54 9.00 2.53 -20.63
CA SER A 54 10.25 2.50 -21.40
C SER A 54 10.00 2.04 -22.84
N THR A 55 9.25 0.95 -22.99
CA THR A 55 8.88 0.40 -24.30
C THR A 55 8.07 1.40 -25.12
N LEU A 56 7.16 2.16 -24.49
CA LEU A 56 6.39 3.22 -25.14
C LEU A 56 7.28 4.38 -25.63
N ASP A 57 8.24 4.80 -24.81
CA ASP A 57 9.15 5.90 -25.12
C ASP A 57 10.09 5.56 -26.29
N GLU A 58 10.39 4.28 -26.49
CA GLU A 58 11.21 3.76 -27.61
C GLU A 58 10.45 3.69 -28.96
N HIS A 59 9.11 3.77 -28.97
CA HIS A 59 8.32 3.65 -30.20
C HIS A 59 7.92 5.03 -30.79
N PRO A 60 8.13 5.27 -32.11
CA PRO A 60 7.76 6.53 -32.76
C PRO A 60 6.25 6.83 -32.68
N ARG A 61 5.91 8.12 -32.59
CA ARG A 61 4.56 8.65 -32.31
C ARG A 61 3.44 8.17 -33.24
N THR A 62 3.77 7.64 -34.41
CA THR A 62 2.82 7.18 -35.44
C THR A 62 2.54 5.68 -35.41
N CYS A 63 3.14 4.92 -34.49
CA CYS A 63 2.96 3.48 -34.42
C CYS A 63 1.65 3.10 -33.70
N THR A 64 0.80 2.27 -34.32
CA THR A 64 -0.46 1.76 -33.74
C THR A 64 -0.25 1.08 -32.38
N ARG A 65 0.92 0.47 -32.17
CA ARG A 65 1.32 -0.17 -30.91
C ARG A 65 1.48 0.84 -29.76
N ARG A 66 1.88 2.08 -30.08
CA ARG A 66 1.97 3.18 -29.10
C ARG A 66 0.61 3.58 -28.54
N ALA A 67 -0.40 3.69 -29.40
CA ALA A 67 -1.76 4.01 -28.98
C ALA A 67 -2.37 2.92 -28.07
N ILE A 68 -2.05 1.64 -28.33
CA ILE A 68 -2.45 0.52 -27.48
C ILE A 68 -1.78 0.62 -26.10
N LEU A 69 -0.46 0.83 -26.07
CA LEU A 69 0.30 0.99 -24.84
C LEU A 69 -0.13 2.23 -24.03
N GLU A 70 -0.47 3.36 -24.67
CA GLU A 70 -1.02 4.55 -24.00
C GLU A 70 -2.38 4.26 -23.33
N LYS A 71 -3.21 3.44 -23.97
CA LYS A 71 -4.49 3.00 -23.40
C LYS A 71 -4.29 2.08 -22.20
N GLU A 72 -3.38 1.11 -22.31
CA GLU A 72 -3.03 0.20 -21.20
C GLU A 72 -2.45 0.96 -20.01
N ILE A 73 -1.55 1.92 -20.25
CA ILE A 73 -1.00 2.81 -19.21
C ILE A 73 -2.10 3.62 -18.53
N THR A 74 -3.10 4.09 -19.29
CA THR A 74 -4.22 4.86 -18.72
C THR A 74 -5.08 3.98 -17.81
N VAL A 75 -5.37 2.75 -18.23
CA VAL A 75 -6.11 1.76 -17.42
C VAL A 75 -5.33 1.43 -16.15
N LEU A 76 -4.03 1.15 -16.25
CA LEU A 76 -3.17 0.86 -15.11
C LEU A 76 -3.10 2.05 -14.13
N ARG A 77 -2.99 3.28 -14.63
CA ARG A 77 -3.04 4.47 -13.77
C ARG A 77 -4.35 4.60 -13.00
N GLN A 78 -5.46 4.26 -13.65
CA GLN A 78 -6.77 4.32 -13.00
C GLN A 78 -6.93 3.21 -11.95
N ASP A 79 -6.45 2.00 -12.23
CA ASP A 79 -6.44 0.90 -11.26
C ASP A 79 -5.54 1.20 -10.06
N ILE A 80 -4.33 1.73 -10.29
CA ILE A 80 -3.43 2.20 -9.23
C ILE A 80 -4.12 3.27 -8.37
N LYS A 81 -4.82 4.23 -8.99
CA LYS A 81 -5.56 5.26 -8.26
C LYS A 81 -6.63 4.65 -7.36
N LEU A 82 -7.44 3.73 -7.88
CA LEU A 82 -8.49 3.06 -7.11
C LEU A 82 -7.92 2.22 -5.96
N LYS A 83 -6.81 1.51 -6.19
CA LYS A 83 -6.11 0.75 -5.14
C LYS A 83 -5.53 1.67 -4.06
N ASN A 84 -4.96 2.82 -4.43
CA ASN A 84 -4.48 3.82 -3.48
C ASN A 84 -5.62 4.42 -2.65
N GLU A 85 -6.76 4.73 -3.25
CA GLU A 85 -7.95 5.18 -2.51
C GLU A 85 -8.46 4.10 -1.53
N SER A 86 -8.39 2.83 -1.91
CA SER A 86 -8.75 1.71 -1.04
C SER A 86 -7.78 1.55 0.12
N LEU A 87 -6.47 1.61 -0.15
CA LEU A 87 -5.42 1.60 0.87
C LEU A 87 -5.61 2.72 1.90
N GLU A 88 -5.91 3.93 1.44
CA GLU A 88 -6.08 5.07 2.33
C GLU A 88 -7.32 4.91 3.23
N LYS A 89 -8.40 4.32 2.71
CA LYS A 89 -9.57 3.94 3.52
C LYS A 89 -9.20 2.90 4.59
N TYR A 90 -8.43 1.88 4.22
CA TYR A 90 -8.00 0.86 5.19
C TYR A 90 -7.04 1.42 6.24
N ARG A 91 -6.13 2.33 5.87
CA ARG A 91 -5.27 3.03 6.83
C ARG A 91 -6.09 3.80 7.86
N LYS A 92 -7.05 4.60 7.40
CA LYS A 92 -7.95 5.34 8.28
C LYS A 92 -8.71 4.41 9.23
N LEU A 93 -9.26 3.31 8.70
CA LEU A 93 -9.98 2.33 9.50
C LEU A 93 -9.10 1.69 10.58
N LEU A 94 -7.87 1.33 10.24
CA LEU A 94 -6.89 0.79 11.20
C LEU A 94 -6.52 1.81 12.28
N THR A 95 -6.36 3.08 11.92
CA THR A 95 -6.13 4.17 12.88
C THR A 95 -7.31 4.31 13.85
N ASP A 96 -8.54 4.35 13.33
CA ASP A 96 -9.76 4.47 14.15
C ASP A 96 -9.89 3.29 15.13
N TYR A 97 -9.62 2.06 14.67
CA TYR A 97 -9.63 0.88 15.53
C TYR A 97 -8.51 0.90 16.59
N SER A 98 -7.31 1.35 16.23
CA SER A 98 -6.19 1.50 17.16
C SER A 98 -6.52 2.50 18.28
N GLU A 99 -7.11 3.64 17.93
CA GLU A 99 -7.54 4.64 18.91
C GLU A 99 -8.64 4.09 19.83
N LYS A 100 -9.62 3.39 19.26
CA LYS A 100 -10.68 2.76 20.05
C LYS A 100 -10.15 1.70 21.02
N LEU A 101 -9.17 0.91 20.60
CA LEU A 101 -8.49 -0.05 21.48
C LEU A 101 -7.74 0.65 22.62
N LYS A 102 -7.00 1.73 22.34
CA LYS A 102 -6.32 2.53 23.37
C LYS A 102 -7.31 3.11 24.39
N GLN A 103 -8.46 3.59 23.92
CA GLN A 103 -9.53 4.09 24.80
C GLN A 103 -10.11 2.97 25.67
N LEU A 104 -10.38 1.79 25.09
CA LEU A 104 -10.87 0.63 25.84
C LEU A 104 -9.85 0.14 26.88
N GLU A 105 -8.56 0.09 26.54
CA GLU A 105 -7.51 -0.26 27.49
C GLU A 105 -7.43 0.74 28.65
N LYS A 106 -7.51 2.05 28.34
CA LYS A 106 -7.55 3.10 29.36
C LYS A 106 -8.77 2.95 30.27
N GLN A 107 -9.95 2.70 29.70
CA GLN A 107 -11.19 2.49 30.45
C GLN A 107 -11.08 1.24 31.35
N ASN A 108 -10.51 0.15 30.84
CA ASN A 108 -10.31 -1.07 31.61
C ASN A 108 -9.36 -0.86 32.80
N ARG A 109 -8.26 -0.10 32.62
CA ARG A 109 -7.37 0.23 33.75
C ARG A 109 -8.10 0.99 34.85
N ILE A 110 -8.87 2.02 34.47
CA ILE A 110 -9.68 2.82 35.42
C ILE A 110 -10.67 1.91 36.16
N ASN A 111 -11.34 1.01 35.46
CA ASN A 111 -12.30 0.09 36.07
C ASN A 111 -11.62 -0.89 37.05
N ILE A 112 -10.44 -1.39 36.72
CA ILE A 112 -9.66 -2.29 37.59
C ILE A 112 -9.20 -1.55 38.85
N GLU A 113 -8.71 -0.32 38.71
CA GLU A 113 -8.27 0.53 39.84
C GLU A 113 -9.44 0.91 40.77
N ASN A 114 -10.65 1.10 40.25
CA ASN A 114 -11.84 1.42 41.06
C ASN A 114 -12.48 0.22 41.77
N ILE A 115 -12.05 -1.02 41.46
CA ILE A 115 -12.53 -2.25 42.11
C ILE A 115 -11.62 -2.67 43.27
N GLN A 116 -10.39 -2.13 43.36
CA GLN A 116 -9.45 -2.33 44.47
C GLN A 116 -9.68 -1.34 45.61
#